data_AF-A0A1H4EAR5-F1
#
_entry.id   AF-A0A1H4EAR5-F1
#
_cell.length_a   1.000
_cell.length_b   1.000
_cell.length_c   1.000
_cell.angle_alpha   90.00
_cell.angle_beta   90.00
_cell.angle_gamma   90.00
#
_symmetry.space_group_name_H-M   'P 1'
#
loop_
_entity.id
_entity.type
_entity.pdbx_description
1 polymer ?
#
loop_
_entity_poly.entity_id
_entity_poly.type
_entity_poly.pdbx_seq_one_letter_code
_entity_poly.pdbx_strand_id
1 'polypeptide(L)'
;MHQRIAEIDYLKGVMIILVVMFHLVALDIAYPTVRMAVYTFHVSVFLIISGYLTNINKNPADYGRSILRLIVPYIICETVYMLLLHLFGDGVNATLSMDVLTLKDVAIRLLVYPVGAYWYLQVLIVCGIVYYLVFHFKWLIHQSSC
;
A
#
# COMPACT_ATOMS: atom_id res chain seq x y z
N MET A 1 0.31 28.05 8.74
CA MET A 1 -0.52 26.95 9.28
C MET A 1 -1.30 26.37 8.12
N HIS A 2 -1.00 25.15 7.66
CA HIS A 2 -1.86 24.47 6.69
C HIS A 2 -3.23 24.28 7.35
N GLN A 3 -4.27 24.86 6.75
CA GLN A 3 -5.64 24.73 7.23
C GLN A 3 -6.00 23.24 7.18
N ARG A 4 -6.07 22.59 8.34
CA ARG A 4 -6.50 21.20 8.43
C ARG A 4 -7.95 21.12 7.98
N ILE A 5 -8.19 20.34 6.95
CA ILE A 5 -9.52 20.10 6.39
C ILE A 5 -10.15 19.00 7.22
N ALA A 6 -11.07 19.37 8.12
CA ALA A 6 -11.69 18.45 9.06
C ALA A 6 -12.47 17.33 8.34
N GLU A 7 -13.03 17.60 7.16
CA GLU A 7 -13.73 16.59 6.36
C GLU A 7 -12.81 15.44 5.93
N ILE A 8 -11.53 15.74 5.61
CA ILE A 8 -10.56 14.73 5.18
C ILE A 8 -10.14 13.85 6.36
N ASP A 9 -10.01 14.43 7.55
CA ASP A 9 -9.66 13.68 8.75
C ASP A 9 -10.82 12.76 9.19
N TYR A 10 -12.08 13.21 9.05
CA TYR A 10 -13.26 12.36 9.26
C TYR A 10 -13.34 11.21 8.26
N LEU A 11 -13.12 11.50 6.96
CA LEU A 11 -13.15 10.50 5.90
C LEU A 11 -12.10 9.40 6.12
N LYS A 12 -10.89 9.76 6.55
CA LYS A 12 -9.87 8.78 6.94
C LYS A 12 -10.32 7.89 8.09
N GLY A 13 -10.94 8.48 9.12
CA GLY A 13 -11.46 7.73 10.26
C GLY A 13 -12.46 6.67 9.82
N VAL A 14 -13.42 7.05 8.97
CA VAL A 14 -14.39 6.12 8.39
C VAL A 14 -13.69 5.01 7.59
N MET A 15 -12.70 5.35 6.76
CA MET A 15 -11.95 4.35 6.00
C MET A 15 -11.19 3.35 6.89
N ILE A 16 -10.56 3.81 7.97
CA ILE A 16 -9.83 2.93 8.92
C ILE A 16 -10.80 1.98 9.62
N ILE A 17 -11.97 2.48 10.06
CA ILE A 17 -12.99 1.65 10.70
C ILE A 17 -13.49 0.57 9.73
N LEU A 18 -13.75 0.94 8.47
CA LEU A 18 -14.15 -0.01 7.43
C LEU A 18 -13.08 -1.09 7.22
N VAL A 19 -11.79 -0.73 7.16
CA VAL A 19 -10.69 -1.70 7.05
C VAL A 19 -10.72 -2.69 8.21
N VAL A 20 -10.81 -2.20 9.45
CA VAL A 20 -10.82 -3.07 10.64
C VAL A 20 -12.03 -3.99 10.64
N MET A 21 -13.22 -3.47 10.34
CA MET A 21 -14.47 -4.25 10.32
C MET A 21 -14.40 -5.44 9.36
N PHE A 22 -13.91 -5.25 8.13
CA PHE A 22 -13.86 -6.34 7.15
C PHE A 22 -12.62 -7.23 7.23
N HIS A 23 -11.63 -6.88 8.05
CA HIS A 23 -10.55 -7.79 8.44
C HIS A 23 -10.94 -8.70 9.61
N LEU A 24 -12.09 -8.47 10.27
CA LEU A 24 -12.64 -9.40 11.25
C LEU A 24 -13.24 -10.61 10.51
N VAL A 25 -12.61 -11.78 10.70
CA VAL A 25 -12.99 -13.06 10.07
C VAL A 25 -14.49 -13.36 10.19
N ALA A 26 -15.11 -13.01 11.31
CA ALA A 26 -16.55 -13.24 11.53
C ALA A 26 -17.44 -12.45 10.56
N LEU A 27 -17.09 -11.19 10.26
CA LEU A 27 -17.86 -10.35 9.33
C LEU A 27 -17.51 -10.67 7.88
N ASP A 28 -16.26 -11.07 7.63
CA ASP A 28 -15.81 -11.50 6.31
C ASP A 28 -16.60 -12.71 5.79
N ILE A 29 -16.85 -13.69 6.66
CA ILE A 29 -17.59 -14.92 6.30
C ILE A 29 -19.11 -14.66 6.25
N ALA A 30 -19.64 -13.80 7.14
CA ALA A 30 -21.08 -13.56 7.23
C ALA A 30 -21.66 -12.71 6.08
N TYR A 31 -20.88 -11.77 5.52
CA TYR A 31 -21.38 -10.80 4.54
C TYR A 31 -20.45 -10.63 3.31
N PRO A 32 -20.31 -11.67 2.45
CA PRO A 32 -19.38 -11.65 1.32
C PRO A 32 -19.70 -10.57 0.27
N THR A 33 -20.99 -10.30 0.02
CA THR A 33 -21.40 -9.26 -0.94
C THR A 33 -21.05 -7.85 -0.45
N VAL A 34 -21.25 -7.60 0.85
CA VAL A 34 -20.93 -6.30 1.47
C VAL A 34 -19.42 -6.10 1.48
N ARG A 35 -18.65 -7.14 1.82
CA ARG A 35 -17.20 -7.16 1.71
C ARG A 35 -16.76 -6.74 0.30
N MET A 36 -17.27 -7.39 -0.75
CA MET A 36 -16.88 -7.06 -2.12
C MET A 36 -17.14 -5.60 -2.46
N ALA A 37 -18.31 -5.08 -2.08
CA ALA A 37 -18.65 -3.67 -2.26
C ALA A 37 -17.69 -2.74 -1.53
N VAL A 38 -17.35 -3.02 -0.26
CA VAL A 38 -16.39 -2.18 0.49
C VAL A 38 -14.99 -2.28 -0.08
N TYR A 39 -14.56 -3.46 -0.52
CA TYR A 39 -13.24 -3.69 -1.11
C TYR A 39 -12.98 -2.90 -2.39
N THR A 40 -14.01 -2.61 -3.21
CA THR A 40 -13.81 -1.85 -4.45
C THR A 40 -13.52 -0.37 -4.23
N PHE A 41 -14.09 0.27 -3.20
CA PHE A 41 -13.92 1.71 -3.00
C PHE A 41 -12.96 2.07 -1.87
N HIS A 42 -12.87 1.29 -0.78
CA HIS A 42 -12.09 1.73 0.38
C HIS A 42 -10.60 1.90 0.06
N VAL A 43 -10.03 1.01 -0.76
CA VAL A 43 -8.62 1.08 -1.15
C VAL A 43 -8.37 2.26 -2.09
N SER A 44 -9.25 2.48 -3.07
CA SER A 44 -9.16 3.60 -4.00
C SER A 44 -9.26 4.95 -3.28
N VAL A 45 -10.21 5.08 -2.34
CA VAL A 45 -10.38 6.29 -1.53
C VAL A 45 -9.16 6.52 -0.63
N PHE A 46 -8.65 5.48 0.01
CA PHE A 46 -7.47 5.58 0.87
C PHE A 46 -6.20 5.99 0.09
N LEU A 47 -6.05 5.50 -1.16
CA LEU A 47 -4.97 5.89 -2.07
C LEU A 47 -5.07 7.38 -2.44
N ILE A 48 -6.25 7.85 -2.85
CA ILE A 48 -6.49 9.25 -3.22
C ILE A 48 -6.18 10.18 -2.05
N ILE A 49 -6.66 9.85 -0.86
CA ILE A 49 -6.40 10.63 0.35
C ILE A 49 -4.90 10.64 0.68
N SER A 50 -4.22 9.49 0.58
CA SER A 50 -2.78 9.40 0.85
C SER A 50 -1.96 10.23 -0.15
N GLY A 51 -2.34 10.22 -1.43
CA GLY A 51 -1.77 11.10 -2.46
C GLY A 51 -2.02 12.58 -2.18
N TYR A 52 -3.23 12.95 -1.78
CA TYR A 52 -3.60 14.33 -1.45
C TYR A 52 -2.79 14.90 -0.27
N LEU A 53 -2.51 14.10 0.75
CA LEU A 53 -1.65 14.50 1.87
C LEU A 53 -0.15 14.43 1.57
N THR A 54 0.23 13.84 0.45
CA THR A 54 1.62 13.76 0.04
C THR A 54 2.05 15.12 -0.48
N ASN A 55 2.86 15.83 0.31
CA ASN A 55 3.37 17.14 -0.06
C ASN A 55 4.52 16.98 -1.08
N ILE A 56 4.28 17.49 -2.29
CA ILE A 56 5.17 17.39 -3.46
C ILE A 56 6.22 18.51 -3.48
N ASN A 57 6.00 19.59 -2.71
CA ASN A 57 6.92 20.72 -2.65
C ASN A 57 8.16 20.45 -1.76
N LYS A 58 8.49 19.17 -1.55
CA LYS A 58 9.66 18.75 -0.79
C LYS A 58 10.84 18.55 -1.74
N ASN A 59 12.05 18.76 -1.22
CA ASN A 59 13.27 18.50 -1.96
C ASN A 59 13.29 17.01 -2.41
N PRO A 60 13.85 16.65 -3.59
CA PRO A 60 13.87 15.28 -4.11
C PRO A 60 14.40 14.26 -3.11
N ALA A 61 15.43 14.64 -2.34
CA ALA A 61 16.03 13.82 -1.30
C ALA A 61 15.06 13.51 -0.14
N ASP A 62 14.22 14.48 0.24
CA ASP A 62 13.25 14.34 1.33
C ASP A 62 12.03 13.52 0.89
N TYR A 63 11.64 13.65 -0.38
CA TYR A 63 10.62 12.79 -0.98
C TYR A 63 11.10 11.34 -1.03
N GLY A 64 12.33 11.10 -1.51
CA GLY A 64 12.96 9.77 -1.50
C GLY A 64 13.03 9.16 -0.10
N ARG A 65 13.39 9.95 0.91
CA ARG A 65 13.39 9.50 2.32
C ARG A 65 11.97 9.15 2.82
N SER A 66 10.95 9.86 2.36
CA SER A 66 9.54 9.58 2.69
C SER A 66 9.08 8.26 2.07
N ILE A 67 9.45 8.00 0.81
CA ILE A 67 9.19 6.73 0.13
C ILE A 67 9.96 5.58 0.80
N LEU A 68 11.24 5.77 1.15
CA LEU A 68 12.02 4.76 1.87
C LEU A 68 11.41 4.39 3.22
N ARG A 69 10.85 5.37 3.94
CA ARG A 69 10.13 5.14 5.20
C ARG A 69 8.91 4.24 5.03
N LEU A 70 8.30 4.19 3.85
CA LEU A 70 7.19 3.28 3.51
C LEU A 70 7.70 1.92 3.03
N ILE A 71 8.77 1.90 2.23
CA ILE A 71 9.36 0.66 1.69
C ILE A 71 9.95 -0.21 2.80
N VAL A 72 10.67 0.36 3.75
CA VAL A 72 11.32 -0.40 4.83
C VAL A 72 10.34 -1.28 5.61
N PRO A 73 9.24 -0.75 6.19
CA PRO A 73 8.28 -1.60 6.90
C PRO A 73 7.55 -2.57 5.97
N TYR A 74 7.30 -2.20 4.70
CA TYR A 74 6.70 -3.11 3.71
C TYR A 74 7.56 -4.36 3.49
N ILE A 75 8.85 -4.19 3.20
CA ILE A 75 9.78 -5.31 2.97
C ILE A 75 9.90 -6.18 4.22
N ILE A 76 10.01 -5.56 5.40
CA ILE A 76 10.15 -6.31 6.65
C ILE A 76 8.88 -7.12 6.93
N CYS A 77 7.69 -6.52 6.85
CA CYS A 77 6.45 -7.23 7.14
C CYS A 77 6.19 -8.36 6.13
N GLU A 78 6.44 -8.11 4.84
CA GLU A 78 6.23 -9.10 3.79
C GLU A 78 7.22 -10.26 3.89
N THR A 79 8.51 -9.99 4.15
CA THR A 79 9.52 -11.06 4.32
C THR A 79 9.24 -11.91 5.56
N VAL A 80 8.84 -11.29 6.68
CA VAL A 80 8.41 -12.02 7.89
C VAL A 80 7.17 -12.86 7.59
N TYR A 81 6.19 -12.34 6.84
CA TYR A 81 5.00 -13.09 6.46
C TYR A 81 5.32 -14.30 5.59
N MET A 82 6.18 -14.15 4.58
CA MET A 82 6.64 -15.28 3.76
C MET A 82 7.41 -16.33 4.58
N LEU A 83 8.24 -15.89 5.53
CA LEU A 83 8.97 -16.79 6.42
C LEU A 83 8.01 -17.57 7.33
N LEU A 84 6.99 -16.91 7.89
CA LEU A 84 5.98 -17.58 8.71
C LEU A 84 5.17 -18.60 7.90
N LEU A 85 4.80 -18.28 6.66
CA LEU A 85 4.13 -19.22 5.76
C LEU A 85 5.03 -20.42 5.41
N HIS A 86 6.34 -20.22 5.26
CA HIS A 86 7.26 -21.33 5.03
C HIS A 86 7.45 -22.22 6.26
N LEU A 87 7.55 -21.63 7.46
CA LEU A 87 7.78 -22.38 8.70
C LEU A 87 6.53 -23.07 9.24
N PHE A 88 5.35 -22.47 9.05
CA PHE A 88 4.09 -22.91 9.67
C PHE A 88 2.99 -23.24 8.65
N GLY A 89 3.24 -23.10 7.34
CA GLY A 89 2.24 -23.30 6.28
C GLY A 89 1.60 -24.69 6.30
N ASP A 90 2.40 -25.72 6.57
CA ASP A 90 1.95 -27.12 6.65
C ASP A 90 0.96 -27.37 7.80
N GLY A 91 1.05 -26.59 8.88
CA GLY A 91 0.17 -26.71 10.04
C GLY A 91 -1.16 -25.94 9.92
N VAL A 92 -1.25 -24.98 9.00
CA VAL A 92 -2.37 -24.01 8.95
C VAL A 92 -3.29 -24.25 7.73
N ASN A 93 -3.10 -25.33 6.95
CA ASN A 93 -3.80 -25.55 5.68
C ASN A 93 -3.78 -24.28 4.79
N ALA A 94 -2.68 -23.53 4.86
CA ALA A 94 -2.51 -22.41 3.95
C ALA A 94 -2.41 -23.01 2.54
N THR A 95 -3.28 -22.59 1.63
CA THR A 95 -3.27 -22.97 0.19
C THR A 95 -2.02 -22.53 -0.56
N LEU A 96 -1.02 -22.04 0.17
CA LEU A 96 0.20 -21.41 -0.28
C LEU A 96 1.40 -21.97 0.50
N SER A 97 1.51 -23.29 0.60
CA SER A 97 2.71 -23.95 1.12
C SER A 97 3.88 -23.66 0.18
N MET A 98 4.89 -22.97 0.69
CA MET A 98 6.13 -22.71 -0.04
C MET A 98 7.12 -23.80 0.33
N ASP A 99 7.12 -24.91 -0.40
CA ASP A 99 8.07 -26.00 -0.14
C ASP A 99 9.52 -25.56 -0.42
N VAL A 100 9.72 -24.50 -1.21
CA VAL A 100 11.04 -23.94 -1.55
C VAL A 100 11.00 -22.40 -1.56
N LEU A 101 11.79 -21.76 -0.69
CA LEU A 101 12.05 -20.32 -0.72
C LEU A 101 13.27 -20.01 -1.61
N THR A 102 13.06 -19.90 -2.92
CA THR A 102 14.12 -19.37 -3.79
C THR A 102 14.17 -17.84 -3.67
N LEU A 103 15.37 -17.24 -3.65
CA LEU A 103 15.54 -15.77 -3.67
C LEU A 103 14.77 -15.09 -4.81
N LYS A 104 14.68 -15.78 -5.96
CA LYS A 104 13.92 -15.33 -7.13
C LYS A 104 12.41 -15.29 -6.86
N ASP A 105 11.87 -16.28 -6.14
CA ASP A 105 10.44 -16.36 -5.83
C ASP A 105 10.05 -15.30 -4.80
N VAL A 106 10.91 -15.05 -3.81
CA VAL A 106 10.75 -13.94 -2.86
C VAL A 106 10.76 -12.61 -3.61
N ALA A 107 11.71 -12.38 -4.52
CA ALA A 107 11.78 -11.14 -5.29
C ALA A 107 10.55 -10.91 -6.17
N ILE A 108 10.07 -11.94 -6.87
CA ILE A 108 8.87 -11.85 -7.73
C ILE A 108 7.62 -11.58 -6.89
N ARG A 109 7.45 -12.24 -5.74
CA ARG A 109 6.30 -12.02 -4.86
C ARG A 109 6.34 -10.63 -4.23
N LEU A 110 7.51 -10.15 -3.82
CA LEU A 110 7.67 -8.81 -3.25
C LEU A 110 7.38 -7.68 -4.27
N LEU A 111 7.64 -7.92 -5.56
CA LEU A 111 7.51 -6.94 -6.65
C LEU A 111 6.25 -7.07 -7.51
N VAL A 112 5.62 -8.24 -7.59
CA VAL A 112 4.54 -8.50 -8.57
C VAL A 112 3.28 -9.00 -7.90
N TYR A 113 3.40 -9.88 -6.90
CA TYR A 113 2.26 -10.50 -6.22
C TYR A 113 2.49 -10.54 -4.70
N PRO A 114 2.33 -9.39 -4.00
CA PRO A 114 2.38 -9.36 -2.55
C PRO A 114 1.28 -10.28 -2.01
N VAL A 115 1.69 -11.22 -1.16
CA VAL A 115 0.83 -12.31 -0.69
C VAL A 115 0.00 -11.84 0.51
N GLY A 116 0.48 -10.83 1.23
CA GLY A 116 -0.20 -10.27 2.40
C GLY A 116 -1.23 -9.18 2.06
N ALA A 117 -1.93 -8.71 3.11
CA ALA A 117 -2.80 -7.54 3.05
C ALA A 117 -2.05 -6.22 2.72
N TYR A 118 -0.72 -6.27 2.60
CA TYR A 118 0.18 -5.14 2.38
C TYR A 118 0.28 -4.68 0.91
N TRP A 119 -0.46 -5.31 0.00
CA TRP A 119 -0.48 -4.95 -1.43
C TRP A 119 -0.76 -3.46 -1.68
N TYR A 120 -1.59 -2.84 -0.83
CA TYR A 120 -1.88 -1.42 -0.90
C TYR A 120 -0.63 -0.53 -0.81
N LEU A 121 0.34 -0.88 0.04
CA LEU A 121 1.57 -0.10 0.21
C LEU A 121 2.38 -0.08 -1.08
N GLN A 122 2.44 -1.22 -1.79
CA GLN A 122 3.13 -1.31 -3.07
C GLN A 122 2.48 -0.38 -4.11
N VAL A 123 1.15 -0.39 -4.21
CA VAL A 123 0.43 0.49 -5.15
C VAL A 123 0.68 1.96 -4.80
N LEU A 124 0.68 2.31 -3.51
CA LEU A 124 0.98 3.67 -3.06
C LEU A 124 2.39 4.12 -3.46
N ILE A 125 3.39 3.25 -3.31
CA ILE A 125 4.78 3.52 -3.73
C ILE A 125 4.85 3.73 -5.25
N VAL A 126 4.25 2.83 -6.04
CA VAL A 126 4.24 2.92 -7.51
C VAL A 126 3.55 4.20 -7.97
N CYS A 127 2.34 4.49 -7.46
CA CYS A 127 1.62 5.72 -7.77
C CYS A 127 2.42 6.97 -7.37
N GLY A 128 3.07 6.96 -6.21
CA GLY A 128 3.92 8.06 -5.74
C GLY A 128 5.13 8.30 -6.64
N ILE A 129 5.78 7.24 -7.14
CA ILE A 129 6.91 7.35 -8.07
C ILE A 129 6.44 7.92 -9.41
N VAL A 130 5.37 7.37 -9.99
CA VAL A 130 4.80 7.84 -11.26
C VAL A 130 4.40 9.31 -11.15
N TYR A 131 3.71 9.68 -10.06
CA TYR A 131 3.30 11.06 -9.82
C TYR A 131 4.50 12.02 -9.76
N TYR A 132 5.55 11.64 -9.02
CA TYR A 132 6.77 12.43 -8.93
C TYR A 132 7.47 12.59 -10.28
N LEU A 133 7.59 11.50 -11.06
CA LEU A 133 8.18 11.55 -12.39
C LEU A 133 7.40 12.51 -13.30
N VAL A 134 6.07 12.40 -13.39
CA VAL A 134 5.24 13.27 -14.24
C VAL A 134 5.42 14.74 -13.86
N PHE A 135 5.39 15.06 -12.56
CA PHE A 135 5.50 16.45 -12.12
C PHE A 135 6.91 17.02 -12.32
N HIS A 136 7.96 16.21 -12.12
CA HIS A 136 9.33 16.61 -12.34
C HIS A 136 9.67 16.75 -13.82
N PHE A 137 9.20 15.85 -14.68
CA PHE A 137 9.34 15.97 -16.14
C PHE A 137 8.63 17.22 -16.67
N LYS A 138 7.44 17.55 -16.14
CA LYS A 138 6.73 18.78 -16.52
C LYS A 138 7.51 20.04 -16.13
N TRP A 139 8.20 20.04 -14.99
CA TRP A 139 9.06 21.15 -14.58
C TRP A 139 10.28 21.31 -15.50
N LEU A 140 10.93 20.21 -15.89
CA LEU A 140 12.07 20.22 -16.82
C LEU A 140 11.69 20.74 -18.22
N ILE A 141 10.54 20.33 -18.75
CA ILE A 141 10.06 20.78 -20.08
C ILE A 141 9.64 22.25 -20.07
N HIS A 142 9.10 22.75 -18.96
CA HIS A 142 8.73 24.16 -18.83
C HIS A 142 9.97 25.06 -18.73
N GLN A 143 11.06 24.59 -18.13
CA GLN A 143 12.31 25.34 -17.99
C GLN A 143 13.13 25.39 -19.29
N SER A 144 12.97 24.44 -20.21
CA SER A 144 13.61 24.46 -21.54
C SER A 144 12.85 25.29 -22.59
N SER A 145 11.71 25.89 -22.22
CA SER A 145 10.89 26.72 -23.11
C SER A 145 10.93 28.23 -22.76
N CYS A 146 11.82 28.63 -21.84
CA CYS A 146 12.12 30.03 -21.51
C CYS A 146 13.59 30.35 -21.81
#